data_AF-A0A4D4LAX4-F1
#
_entry.id   AF-A0A4D4LAX4-F1
#
_cell.length_a   1.000
_cell.length_b   1.000
_cell.length_c   1.000
_cell.angle_alpha   90.00
_cell.angle_beta   90.00
_cell.angle_gamma   90.00
#
_symmetry.space_group_name_H-M   'P 1'
#
loop_
_entity.id
_entity.type
_entity.pdbx_description
1 polymer ?
#
loop_
_entity_poly.entity_id
_entity_poly.type
_entity_poly.pdbx_seq_one_letter_code
_entity_poly.pdbx_strand_id
1 'polypeptide(L)'
;MINPKIVLIGAGSVVFTQGLLADLFAFPELRTARIALHDIDPERLATAEAAARYIADQRGAAAHITAHADRREALDGADFVINLVQIGMGEATRVDFEIPARHGVRQTIGDTLGVGGIFRALRTFPFLKALGEDIAAVCPGAWLLNYTNPMAMNVQYLTAATGLTRVVGLCHSVYWTIHDLCDLLKVPFTEVTYRAAGVNHQAWVLRLEHDGTDLYPRLDALIAENEQLRRRVRVDMYRRLGYYPTETSEHSSEYVPWYLHHAVEVERLRLPIGAYLGIVDENVAAYERTRDALAAGAPSTSRGPWSTPRRSSTRW
;
A
#
# COMPACT_ATOMS: atom_id res chain seq x y z
N MET A 1 -27.32 -13.34 -8.68
CA MET A 1 -25.89 -13.27 -8.29
C MET A 1 -25.41 -11.86 -8.54
N ILE A 2 -24.71 -11.26 -7.58
CA ILE A 2 -24.07 -9.95 -7.78
C ILE A 2 -22.92 -10.19 -8.78
N ASN A 3 -22.90 -9.44 -9.89
CA ASN A 3 -21.82 -9.50 -10.87
C ASN A 3 -21.18 -8.11 -11.00
N PRO A 4 -20.37 -7.70 -10.00
CA PRO A 4 -19.86 -6.34 -9.96
C PRO A 4 -18.83 -6.10 -11.05
N LYS A 5 -18.78 -4.89 -11.61
CA LYS A 5 -17.64 -4.42 -12.39
C LYS A 5 -16.65 -3.71 -11.49
N ILE A 6 -15.45 -4.29 -11.42
CA ILE A 6 -14.33 -3.80 -10.64
C ILE A 6 -13.28 -3.32 -11.64
N VAL A 7 -12.99 -2.03 -11.60
CA VAL A 7 -12.00 -1.38 -12.47
C VAL A 7 -10.70 -1.20 -11.69
N LEU A 8 -9.57 -1.61 -12.25
CA LEU A 8 -8.24 -1.35 -11.69
C LEU A 8 -7.58 -0.26 -12.54
N ILE A 9 -7.39 0.92 -11.96
CA ILE A 9 -6.71 2.06 -12.56
C ILE A 9 -5.24 2.02 -12.15
N GLY A 10 -4.33 2.01 -13.12
CA GLY A 10 -2.91 1.72 -12.87
C GLY A 10 -2.64 0.22 -12.73
N ALA A 11 -3.35 -0.60 -13.51
CA ALA A 11 -3.26 -2.06 -13.45
C ALA A 11 -1.84 -2.58 -13.76
N GLY A 12 -1.01 -1.78 -14.44
CA GLY A 12 0.40 -2.01 -14.71
C GLY A 12 1.31 -2.01 -13.48
N SER A 13 0.77 -1.72 -12.29
CA SER A 13 1.35 -2.10 -10.99
C SER A 13 1.20 -3.62 -10.77
N VAL A 14 1.79 -4.41 -11.68
CA VAL A 14 1.47 -5.83 -11.87
C VAL A 14 1.56 -6.64 -10.57
N VAL A 15 2.59 -6.43 -9.75
CA VAL A 15 2.74 -7.16 -8.47
C VAL A 15 1.56 -6.92 -7.53
N PHE A 16 1.11 -5.67 -7.42
CA PHE A 16 -0.04 -5.32 -6.58
C PHE A 16 -1.35 -5.83 -7.19
N THR A 17 -1.54 -5.60 -8.48
CA THR A 17 -2.69 -6.09 -9.26
C THR A 17 -2.87 -7.59 -9.11
N GLN A 18 -1.79 -8.37 -9.26
CA GLN A 18 -1.82 -9.82 -9.16
C GLN A 18 -2.37 -10.30 -7.82
N GLY A 19 -1.84 -9.79 -6.71
CA GLY A 19 -2.31 -10.28 -5.44
C GLY A 19 -3.69 -9.80 -5.04
N LEU A 20 -4.08 -8.59 -5.46
CA LEU A 20 -5.46 -8.15 -5.29
C LEU A 20 -6.43 -9.05 -6.05
N LEU A 21 -6.11 -9.43 -7.28
CA LEU A 21 -6.92 -10.38 -8.06
C LEU A 21 -6.95 -11.78 -7.40
N ALA A 22 -5.81 -12.23 -6.87
CA ALA A 22 -5.73 -13.51 -6.17
C ALA A 22 -6.63 -13.53 -4.92
N ASP A 23 -6.73 -12.41 -4.20
CA ASP A 23 -7.63 -12.27 -3.05
C ASP A 23 -9.09 -12.17 -3.49
N LEU A 24 -9.40 -11.36 -4.50
CA LEU A 24 -10.76 -11.23 -5.02
C LEU A 24 -11.32 -12.58 -5.44
N PHE A 25 -10.56 -13.39 -6.17
CA PHE A 25 -11.00 -14.73 -6.61
C PHE A 25 -10.98 -15.80 -5.52
N ALA A 26 -10.40 -15.50 -4.35
CA ALA A 26 -10.52 -16.38 -3.18
C ALA A 26 -11.96 -16.40 -2.64
N PHE A 27 -12.72 -15.31 -2.83
CA PHE A 27 -14.14 -15.22 -2.46
C PHE A 27 -15.03 -15.80 -3.57
N PRO A 28 -15.81 -16.87 -3.30
CA PRO A 28 -16.68 -17.51 -4.30
C PRO A 28 -17.64 -16.53 -5.01
N GLU A 29 -18.14 -15.53 -4.28
CA GLU A 29 -19.09 -14.53 -4.76
C GLU A 29 -18.51 -13.59 -5.82
N LEU A 30 -17.18 -13.47 -5.89
CA LEU A 30 -16.47 -12.58 -6.81
C LEU A 30 -15.81 -13.33 -7.98
N ARG A 31 -15.92 -14.67 -8.04
CA ARG A 31 -15.32 -15.48 -9.11
C ARG A 31 -15.91 -15.24 -10.49
N THR A 32 -17.08 -14.60 -10.59
CA THR A 32 -17.73 -14.27 -11.86
C THR A 32 -17.71 -12.77 -12.17
N ALA A 33 -17.01 -11.97 -11.35
CA ALA A 33 -16.95 -10.52 -11.50
C ALA A 33 -16.42 -10.07 -12.86
N ARG A 34 -16.83 -8.88 -13.29
CA ARG A 34 -16.27 -8.20 -14.47
C ARG A 34 -15.05 -7.40 -14.03
N ILE A 35 -13.86 -7.80 -14.47
CA ILE A 35 -12.61 -7.11 -14.16
C ILE A 35 -12.22 -6.26 -15.38
N ALA A 36 -12.12 -4.95 -15.19
CA ALA A 36 -11.61 -4.04 -16.22
C ALA A 36 -10.26 -3.48 -15.77
N LEU A 37 -9.23 -3.72 -16.56
CA LEU A 37 -7.88 -3.25 -16.32
C LEU A 37 -7.63 -2.01 -17.17
N HIS A 38 -7.11 -0.97 -16.56
CA HIS A 38 -6.68 0.23 -17.27
C HIS A 38 -5.27 0.62 -16.84
N ASP A 39 -4.42 0.85 -17.84
CA ASP A 39 -3.12 1.48 -17.68
C ASP A 39 -2.79 2.28 -18.95
N ILE A 40 -1.95 3.30 -18.81
CA ILE A 40 -1.50 4.12 -19.94
C ILE A 40 -0.32 3.48 -20.68
N ASP A 41 0.39 2.56 -20.01
CA ASP A 41 1.49 1.81 -20.60
C ASP A 41 0.95 0.51 -21.23
N PRO A 42 1.04 0.34 -22.55
CA PRO A 42 0.46 -0.81 -23.24
C PRO A 42 1.15 -2.14 -22.91
N GLU A 43 2.46 -2.15 -22.64
CA GLU A 43 3.21 -3.36 -22.29
C GLU A 43 2.81 -3.82 -20.88
N ARG A 44 2.73 -2.88 -19.94
CA ARG A 44 2.27 -3.16 -18.58
C ARG A 44 0.82 -3.58 -18.54
N LEU A 45 -0.05 -2.96 -19.34
CA LEU A 45 -1.45 -3.34 -19.46
C LEU A 45 -1.60 -4.78 -19.99
N ALA A 46 -0.90 -5.13 -21.07
CA ALA A 46 -0.89 -6.49 -21.61
C ALA A 46 -0.36 -7.52 -20.58
N THR A 47 0.69 -7.15 -19.84
CA THR A 47 1.23 -7.99 -18.76
C THR A 47 0.20 -8.19 -17.64
N ALA A 48 -0.49 -7.12 -17.22
CA ALA A 48 -1.53 -7.18 -16.19
C ALA A 48 -2.72 -8.05 -16.64
N GLU A 49 -3.12 -7.96 -17.90
CA GLU A 49 -4.19 -8.78 -18.47
C GLU A 49 -3.81 -10.28 -18.49
N ALA A 50 -2.61 -10.60 -18.99
CA ALA A 50 -2.11 -11.98 -19.00
C ALA A 50 -2.03 -12.55 -17.57
N ALA A 51 -1.53 -11.76 -16.62
CA ALA A 51 -1.46 -12.13 -15.22
C ALA A 51 -2.86 -12.38 -14.63
N ALA A 52 -3.82 -11.50 -14.92
CA ALA A 52 -5.19 -11.61 -14.43
C ALA A 52 -5.87 -12.89 -14.91
N ARG A 53 -5.73 -13.22 -16.21
CA ARG A 53 -6.25 -14.45 -16.81
C ARG A 53 -5.64 -15.68 -16.17
N TYR A 54 -4.31 -15.70 -16.04
CA TYR A 54 -3.60 -16.79 -15.37
C TYR A 54 -4.09 -17.02 -13.94
N ILE A 55 -4.26 -15.95 -13.16
CA ILE A 55 -4.73 -16.04 -11.77
C ILE A 55 -6.17 -16.52 -11.70
N ALA A 56 -7.05 -16.06 -12.61
CA ALA A 56 -8.41 -16.54 -12.70
C ALA A 56 -8.46 -18.05 -12.96
N ASP A 57 -7.67 -18.54 -13.91
CA ASP A 57 -7.58 -19.97 -14.24
C ASP A 57 -7.09 -20.80 -13.04
N GLN A 58 -6.02 -20.35 -12.38
CA GLN A 58 -5.48 -21.01 -11.18
C GLN A 58 -6.47 -21.06 -10.01
N ARG A 59 -7.38 -20.08 -9.91
CA ARG A 59 -8.39 -20.00 -8.86
C ARG A 59 -9.74 -20.61 -9.26
N GLY A 60 -9.86 -21.13 -10.49
CA GLY A 60 -11.12 -21.63 -11.03
C GLY A 60 -12.20 -20.54 -11.10
N ALA A 61 -11.80 -19.28 -11.34
CA ALA A 61 -12.69 -18.15 -11.46
C ALA A 61 -13.11 -17.94 -12.93
N ALA A 62 -14.42 -17.81 -13.17
CA ALA A 62 -14.99 -17.50 -14.48
C ALA A 62 -15.18 -15.98 -14.64
N ALA A 63 -14.17 -15.19 -14.28
CA ALA A 63 -14.22 -13.74 -14.31
C ALA A 63 -14.18 -13.21 -15.75
N HIS A 64 -14.95 -12.16 -16.05
CA HIS A 64 -14.90 -11.50 -17.35
C HIS A 64 -13.82 -10.41 -17.32
N ILE A 65 -12.63 -10.72 -17.86
CA ILE A 65 -11.46 -9.83 -17.83
C ILE A 65 -11.33 -9.08 -19.16
N THR A 66 -11.21 -7.75 -19.06
CA THR A 66 -11.01 -6.83 -20.19
C THR A 66 -9.87 -5.84 -19.88
N ALA A 67 -9.18 -5.37 -20.91
CA ALA A 67 -8.12 -4.38 -20.82
C ALA A 67 -8.43 -3.18 -21.70
N HIS A 68 -8.17 -1.97 -21.21
CA HIS A 68 -8.60 -0.72 -21.83
C HIS A 68 -7.48 0.32 -21.81
N ALA A 69 -7.09 0.83 -22.99
CA ALA A 69 -6.19 1.97 -23.10
C ALA A 69 -6.90 3.29 -22.74
N ASP A 70 -8.20 3.40 -23.07
CA ASP A 70 -9.03 4.53 -22.65
C ASP A 70 -9.60 4.30 -21.24
N ARG A 71 -9.45 5.31 -20.39
CA ARG A 71 -9.91 5.22 -18.99
C ARG A 71 -11.43 5.21 -18.89
N ARG A 72 -12.14 5.95 -19.72
CA ARG A 72 -13.60 6.12 -19.62
C ARG A 72 -14.30 4.85 -20.07
N GLU A 73 -13.78 4.16 -21.09
CA GLU A 73 -14.23 2.83 -21.51
C GLU A 73 -14.10 1.81 -20.36
N ALA A 74 -12.96 1.82 -19.64
CA ALA A 74 -12.79 0.99 -18.46
C ALA A 74 -13.83 1.30 -17.37
N LEU A 75 -14.10 2.58 -17.13
CA LEU A 75 -14.98 3.06 -16.06
C LEU A 75 -16.48 2.87 -16.33
N ASP A 76 -16.90 2.72 -17.60
CA ASP A 76 -18.32 2.66 -17.97
C ASP A 76 -19.07 1.55 -17.21
N GLY A 77 -20.11 1.91 -16.46
CA GLY A 77 -20.89 0.96 -15.65
C GLY A 77 -20.10 0.23 -14.56
N ALA A 78 -19.04 0.85 -14.02
CA ALA A 78 -18.28 0.34 -12.87
C ALA A 78 -19.09 0.45 -11.56
N ASP A 79 -18.91 -0.55 -10.70
CA ASP A 79 -19.42 -0.55 -9.32
C ASP A 79 -18.31 -0.19 -8.31
N PHE A 80 -17.08 -0.59 -8.62
CA PHE A 80 -15.89 -0.29 -7.83
C PHE A 80 -14.76 0.15 -8.75
N VAL A 81 -14.04 1.19 -8.34
CA VAL A 81 -12.83 1.69 -9.01
C VAL A 81 -11.70 1.61 -8.01
N ILE A 82 -10.64 0.89 -8.34
CA ILE A 82 -9.47 0.69 -7.48
C ILE A 82 -8.32 1.47 -8.07
N ASN A 83 -7.84 2.50 -7.36
CA ASN A 83 -6.77 3.38 -7.84
C ASN A 83 -5.40 2.98 -7.27
N LEU A 84 -4.52 2.52 -8.15
CA LEU A 84 -3.23 1.89 -7.85
C LEU A 84 -2.04 2.62 -8.52
N VAL A 85 -2.24 3.84 -9.02
CA VAL A 85 -1.25 4.54 -9.84
C VAL A 85 -0.01 4.99 -9.07
N GLN A 86 1.11 5.09 -9.77
CA GLN A 86 2.29 5.83 -9.32
C GLN A 86 2.71 6.81 -10.42
N ILE A 87 2.28 8.06 -10.30
CA ILE A 87 2.57 9.07 -11.32
C ILE A 87 4.07 9.39 -11.35
N GLY A 88 4.68 9.23 -12.52
CA GLY A 88 6.10 9.48 -12.76
C GLY A 88 7.03 8.30 -12.41
N MET A 89 6.49 7.18 -11.91
CA MET A 89 7.22 5.93 -11.67
C MET A 89 8.52 6.14 -10.87
N GLY A 90 9.54 5.30 -11.11
CA GLY A 90 10.80 5.37 -10.38
C GLY A 90 11.61 6.64 -10.65
N GLU A 91 11.52 7.20 -11.85
CA GLU A 91 12.22 8.44 -12.20
C GLU A 91 11.78 9.61 -11.33
N ALA A 92 10.46 9.79 -11.15
CA ALA A 92 9.98 10.84 -10.27
C ALA A 92 10.31 10.56 -8.80
N THR A 93 10.28 9.29 -8.37
CA THR A 93 10.74 8.93 -7.02
C THR A 93 12.21 9.31 -6.79
N ARG A 94 13.09 9.11 -7.77
CA ARG A 94 14.50 9.52 -7.65
C ARG A 94 14.61 11.04 -7.43
N VAL A 95 13.84 11.83 -8.17
CA VAL A 95 13.76 13.29 -7.99
C VAL A 95 13.21 13.67 -6.62
N ASP A 96 12.17 12.97 -6.15
CA ASP A 96 11.54 13.17 -4.83
C ASP A 96 12.54 12.96 -3.66
N PHE A 97 13.63 12.22 -3.89
CA PHE A 97 14.73 12.02 -2.93
C PHE A 97 15.96 12.90 -3.19
N GLU A 98 16.36 13.04 -4.45
CA GLU A 98 17.59 13.75 -4.83
C GLU A 98 17.52 15.23 -4.48
N ILE A 99 16.42 15.92 -4.81
CA ILE A 99 16.29 17.36 -4.56
C ILE A 99 16.36 17.64 -3.04
N PRO A 100 15.56 16.99 -2.17
CA PRO A 100 15.64 17.25 -0.73
C PRO A 100 17.03 16.92 -0.14
N ALA A 101 17.68 15.85 -0.62
CA ALA A 101 19.00 15.47 -0.15
C ALA A 101 20.06 16.54 -0.42
N ARG A 102 20.01 17.22 -1.58
CA ARG A 102 20.90 18.37 -1.91
C ARG A 102 20.75 19.54 -0.94
N HIS A 103 19.63 19.63 -0.23
CA HIS A 103 19.35 20.64 0.78
C HIS A 103 19.48 20.12 2.23
N GLY A 104 20.07 18.93 2.42
CA GLY A 104 20.30 18.35 3.75
C GLY A 104 19.05 17.71 4.38
N VAL A 105 17.96 17.54 3.63
CA VAL A 105 16.74 16.88 4.11
C VAL A 105 16.87 15.37 3.89
N ARG A 106 16.80 14.61 4.98
CA ARG A 106 16.83 13.15 4.96
C ARG A 106 15.41 12.58 4.92
N GLN A 107 15.19 11.56 4.10
CA GLN A 107 13.93 10.85 3.97
C GLN A 107 14.21 9.34 3.94
N THR A 108 13.28 8.55 4.42
CA THR A 108 13.36 7.07 4.39
C THR A 108 12.43 6.54 3.30
N ILE A 109 11.17 7.01 3.31
CA ILE A 109 10.11 6.59 2.40
C ILE A 109 9.69 7.71 1.44
N GLY A 110 9.42 8.91 1.95
CA GLY A 110 9.13 10.09 1.14
C GLY A 110 7.89 9.97 0.25
N ASP A 111 6.96 9.06 0.53
CA ASP A 111 5.75 8.83 -0.28
C ASP A 111 4.48 9.43 0.32
N THR A 112 4.56 9.91 1.57
CA THR A 112 3.39 10.34 2.36
C THR A 112 3.51 11.75 2.87
N LEU A 113 4.58 12.06 3.61
CA LEU A 113 4.90 13.40 4.13
C LEU A 113 6.30 13.83 3.68
N GLY A 114 6.78 14.94 4.24
CA GLY A 114 8.05 15.53 3.84
C GLY A 114 8.00 16.12 2.43
N VAL A 115 9.16 16.56 1.94
CA VAL A 115 9.24 17.23 0.64
C VAL A 115 8.90 16.26 -0.50
N GLY A 116 9.37 15.01 -0.43
CA GLY A 116 9.03 13.96 -1.40
C GLY A 116 7.54 13.66 -1.43
N GLY A 117 6.90 13.52 -0.26
CA GLY A 117 5.45 13.29 -0.19
C GLY A 117 4.64 14.45 -0.79
N ILE A 118 5.09 15.69 -0.58
CA ILE A 118 4.46 16.89 -1.20
C ILE A 118 4.65 16.90 -2.71
N PHE A 119 5.86 16.63 -3.22
CA PHE A 119 6.11 16.54 -4.66
C PHE A 119 5.22 15.48 -5.32
N ARG A 120 5.12 14.31 -4.68
CA ARG A 120 4.26 13.21 -5.11
C ARG A 120 2.77 13.61 -5.12
N ALA A 121 2.28 14.26 -4.06
CA ALA A 121 0.90 14.79 -4.01
C ALA A 121 0.61 15.73 -5.19
N LEU A 122 1.42 16.78 -5.34
CA LEU A 122 1.21 17.81 -6.37
C LEU A 122 1.23 17.22 -7.79
N ARG A 123 2.08 16.23 -8.03
CA ARG A 123 2.14 15.50 -9.29
C ARG A 123 0.92 14.59 -9.53
N THR A 124 0.30 14.08 -8.47
CA THR A 124 -0.83 13.14 -8.52
C THR A 124 -2.18 13.85 -8.61
N PHE A 125 -2.30 15.05 -8.04
CA PHE A 125 -3.55 15.81 -7.98
C PHE A 125 -4.25 16.04 -9.32
N PRO A 126 -3.58 16.47 -10.40
CA PRO A 126 -4.25 16.66 -11.69
C PRO A 126 -4.91 15.38 -12.21
N PHE A 127 -4.23 14.23 -12.04
CA PHE A 127 -4.79 12.93 -12.38
C PHE A 127 -6.01 12.59 -11.53
N LEU A 128 -5.95 12.78 -10.21
CA LEU A 128 -7.08 12.50 -9.32
C LEU A 128 -8.30 13.35 -9.66
N LYS A 129 -8.11 14.64 -9.95
CA LYS A 129 -9.21 15.51 -10.38
C LYS A 129 -9.88 14.96 -11.64
N ALA A 130 -9.11 14.61 -12.66
CA ALA A 130 -9.63 14.03 -13.90
C ALA A 130 -10.33 12.68 -13.67
N LEU A 131 -9.77 11.81 -12.82
CA LEU A 131 -10.38 10.53 -12.46
C LEU A 131 -11.72 10.74 -11.74
N GLY A 132 -11.80 11.67 -10.79
CA GLY A 132 -13.04 11.97 -10.08
C GLY A 132 -14.13 12.55 -11.00
N GLU A 133 -13.75 13.40 -11.96
CA GLU A 133 -14.65 13.92 -12.99
C GLU A 133 -15.17 12.82 -13.92
N ASP A 134 -14.30 11.90 -14.34
CA ASP A 134 -14.70 10.74 -15.13
C ASP A 134 -15.67 9.84 -14.36
N ILE A 135 -15.36 9.51 -13.09
CA ILE A 135 -16.24 8.70 -12.23
C ILE A 135 -17.62 9.37 -12.09
N ALA A 136 -17.64 10.68 -11.80
CA ALA A 136 -18.90 11.42 -11.67
C ALA A 136 -19.73 11.41 -12.98
N ALA A 137 -19.07 11.39 -14.14
CA ALA A 137 -19.72 11.42 -15.44
C ALA A 137 -20.23 10.04 -15.90
N VAL A 138 -19.43 8.98 -15.74
CA VAL A 138 -19.72 7.67 -16.38
C VAL A 138 -20.13 6.57 -15.39
N CYS A 139 -19.79 6.71 -14.12
CA CYS A 139 -20.15 5.73 -13.09
C CYS A 139 -20.36 6.39 -11.70
N PRO A 140 -21.29 7.36 -11.56
CA PRO A 140 -21.49 8.10 -10.31
C PRO A 140 -21.93 7.23 -9.12
N GLY A 141 -22.38 6.00 -9.39
CA GLY A 141 -22.69 4.97 -8.40
C GLY A 141 -21.47 4.33 -7.74
N ALA A 142 -20.30 4.40 -8.38
CA ALA A 142 -19.15 3.61 -8.01
C ALA A 142 -18.48 4.06 -6.71
N TRP A 143 -17.90 3.11 -6.00
CA TRP A 143 -16.95 3.40 -4.92
C TRP A 143 -15.52 3.49 -5.47
N LEU A 144 -14.83 4.58 -5.15
CA LEU A 144 -13.40 4.71 -5.37
C LEU A 144 -12.63 4.18 -4.16
N LEU A 145 -11.85 3.13 -4.37
CA LEU A 145 -10.94 2.52 -3.40
C LEU A 145 -9.51 2.95 -3.72
N ASN A 146 -9.00 3.95 -3.00
CA ASN A 146 -7.67 4.50 -3.27
C ASN A 146 -6.59 3.76 -2.48
N TYR A 147 -5.60 3.20 -3.17
CA TYR A 147 -4.34 2.69 -2.57
C TYR A 147 -3.15 3.63 -2.83
N THR A 148 -3.34 4.66 -3.67
CA THR A 148 -2.27 5.57 -4.08
C THR A 148 -1.90 6.54 -2.97
N ASN A 149 -0.62 6.54 -2.56
CA ASN A 149 -0.06 7.53 -1.64
C ASN A 149 0.29 8.85 -2.35
N PRO A 150 0.26 10.00 -1.64
CA PRO A 150 -0.03 10.16 -0.21
C PRO A 150 -1.53 10.09 0.12
N MET A 151 -1.95 9.06 0.85
CA MET A 151 -3.37 8.66 0.97
C MET A 151 -4.29 9.79 1.45
N ALA A 152 -3.94 10.38 2.59
CA ALA A 152 -4.78 11.38 3.25
C ALA A 152 -4.90 12.65 2.39
N MET A 153 -3.78 13.14 1.86
CA MET A 153 -3.75 14.29 0.96
C MET A 153 -4.52 14.02 -0.35
N ASN A 154 -4.36 12.83 -0.92
CA ASN A 154 -5.02 12.44 -2.16
C ASN A 154 -6.55 12.39 -2.01
N VAL A 155 -7.05 11.71 -0.97
CA VAL A 155 -8.50 11.61 -0.71
C VAL A 155 -9.08 12.98 -0.38
N GLN A 156 -8.40 13.77 0.47
CA GLN A 156 -8.85 15.11 0.82
C GLN A 156 -8.92 16.04 -0.40
N TYR A 157 -7.86 16.05 -1.23
CA TYR A 157 -7.82 16.84 -2.46
C TYR A 157 -8.93 16.42 -3.42
N LEU A 158 -9.08 15.12 -3.68
CA LEU A 158 -10.06 14.60 -4.62
C LEU A 158 -11.48 15.02 -4.24
N THR A 159 -11.87 14.83 -2.98
CA THR A 159 -13.20 15.20 -2.50
C THR A 159 -13.42 16.70 -2.58
N ALA A 160 -12.42 17.53 -2.23
CA ALA A 160 -12.53 18.98 -2.36
C ALA A 160 -12.61 19.46 -3.82
N ALA A 161 -11.89 18.81 -4.73
CA ALA A 161 -11.79 19.22 -6.14
C ALA A 161 -12.96 18.77 -7.00
N THR A 162 -13.61 17.64 -6.66
CA THR A 162 -14.64 17.01 -7.51
C THR A 162 -15.98 16.82 -6.80
N GLY A 163 -16.05 16.96 -5.48
CA GLY A 163 -17.24 16.64 -4.69
C GLY A 163 -17.50 15.15 -4.52
N LEU A 164 -16.59 14.27 -4.97
CA LEU A 164 -16.74 12.83 -4.84
C LEU A 164 -16.64 12.39 -3.37
N THR A 165 -17.73 11.82 -2.85
CA THR A 165 -17.85 11.37 -1.45
C THR A 165 -17.82 9.85 -1.29
N ARG A 166 -18.09 9.08 -2.36
CA ARG A 166 -17.95 7.62 -2.39
C ARG A 166 -16.50 7.22 -2.60
N VAL A 167 -15.64 7.62 -1.66
CA VAL A 167 -14.21 7.33 -1.69
C VAL A 167 -13.74 6.81 -0.34
N VAL A 168 -12.91 5.77 -0.36
CA VAL A 168 -12.22 5.24 0.83
C VAL A 168 -10.74 5.07 0.51
N GLY A 169 -9.89 5.53 1.42
CA GLY A 169 -8.46 5.26 1.38
C GLY A 169 -8.12 3.95 2.09
N LEU A 170 -7.36 3.08 1.44
CA LEU A 170 -7.01 1.75 1.95
C LEU A 170 -5.49 1.62 2.12
N CYS A 171 -5.07 1.17 3.30
CA CYS A 171 -3.67 0.91 3.64
C CYS A 171 -3.58 -0.34 4.53
N HIS A 172 -2.49 -1.09 4.39
CA HIS A 172 -2.28 -2.38 5.04
C HIS A 172 -1.54 -2.32 6.38
N SER A 173 -1.06 -1.14 6.75
CA SER A 173 -0.26 -0.84 7.94
C SER A 173 -0.74 -1.55 9.21
N VAL A 174 -2.00 -1.34 9.57
CA VAL A 174 -2.61 -1.89 10.79
C VAL A 174 -2.58 -3.42 10.78
N TYR A 175 -3.00 -4.04 9.68
CA TYR A 175 -3.05 -5.50 9.56
C TYR A 175 -1.66 -6.13 9.80
N TRP A 176 -0.64 -5.63 9.12
CA TRP A 176 0.72 -6.17 9.26
C TRP A 176 1.35 -5.91 10.61
N THR A 177 1.12 -4.73 11.20
CA THR A 177 1.64 -4.45 12.53
C THR A 177 1.00 -5.34 13.60
N ILE A 178 -0.31 -5.60 13.52
CA ILE A 178 -0.93 -6.54 14.46
C ILE A 178 -0.39 -7.96 14.23
N HIS A 179 -0.23 -8.39 12.99
CA HIS A 179 0.40 -9.69 12.69
C HIS A 179 1.82 -9.81 13.28
N ASP A 180 2.67 -8.80 13.09
CA ASP A 180 4.01 -8.79 13.64
C ASP A 180 3.98 -8.76 15.19
N LEU A 181 3.09 -7.98 15.82
CA LEU A 181 2.92 -7.99 17.27
C LEU A 181 2.46 -9.36 17.79
N CYS A 182 1.53 -10.03 17.10
CA CYS A 182 1.10 -11.39 17.41
C CYS A 182 2.27 -12.39 17.32
N ASP A 183 3.09 -12.31 16.27
CA ASP A 183 4.29 -13.14 16.12
C ASP A 183 5.31 -12.91 17.24
N LEU A 184 5.45 -11.67 17.74
CA LEU A 184 6.31 -11.33 18.88
C LEU A 184 5.77 -11.93 20.18
N LEU A 185 4.48 -11.72 20.43
CA LEU A 185 3.78 -12.12 21.64
C LEU A 185 3.44 -13.61 21.66
N LYS A 186 3.68 -14.32 20.55
CA LYS A 186 3.37 -15.74 20.36
C LYS A 186 1.89 -16.04 20.61
N VAL A 187 1.02 -15.17 20.09
CA VAL A 187 -0.44 -15.32 20.15
C VAL A 187 -1.01 -15.45 18.73
N PRO A 188 -2.02 -16.30 18.48
CA PRO A 188 -2.64 -16.40 17.17
C PRO A 188 -3.37 -15.11 16.78
N PHE A 189 -3.14 -14.61 15.56
CA PHE A 189 -3.79 -13.38 15.07
C PHE A 189 -5.33 -13.44 15.16
N THR A 190 -5.92 -14.60 14.90
CA THR A 190 -7.38 -14.82 14.93
C THR A 190 -7.98 -14.75 16.33
N GLU A 191 -7.16 -14.77 17.38
CA GLU A 191 -7.61 -14.73 18.78
C GLU A 191 -7.40 -13.34 19.42
N VAL A 192 -6.76 -12.41 18.70
CA VAL A 192 -6.46 -11.07 19.21
C VAL A 192 -7.59 -10.09 18.89
N THR A 193 -8.07 -9.41 19.92
CA THR A 193 -8.95 -8.25 19.78
C THR A 193 -8.12 -6.97 19.85
N TYR A 194 -8.25 -6.10 18.85
CA TYR A 194 -7.53 -4.84 18.84
C TYR A 194 -8.39 -3.67 18.37
N ARG A 195 -8.00 -2.45 18.76
CA ARG A 195 -8.56 -1.20 18.27
C ARG A 195 -7.42 -0.29 17.86
N ALA A 196 -7.45 0.23 16.64
CA ALA A 196 -6.51 1.23 16.17
C ALA A 196 -7.23 2.50 15.71
N ALA A 197 -6.59 3.66 15.86
CA ALA A 197 -7.11 4.93 15.36
C ALA A 197 -5.98 5.91 15.04
N GLY A 198 -6.25 6.81 14.09
CA GLY A 198 -5.33 7.87 13.66
C GLY A 198 -5.53 8.22 12.19
N VAL A 199 -4.47 8.70 11.54
CA VAL A 199 -4.46 8.99 10.10
C VAL A 199 -3.58 7.98 9.36
N ASN A 200 -3.64 7.96 8.02
CA ASN A 200 -2.77 7.08 7.23
C ASN A 200 -1.29 7.27 7.60
N HIS A 201 -0.59 6.14 7.79
CA HIS A 201 0.80 6.02 8.24
C HIS A 201 1.12 6.68 9.59
N GLN A 202 0.10 7.09 10.34
CA GLN A 202 0.25 7.61 11.71
C GLN A 202 -1.02 7.30 12.53
N ALA A 203 -1.23 6.02 12.75
CA ALA A 203 -2.25 5.50 13.65
C ALA A 203 -1.61 4.71 14.80
N TRP A 204 -2.39 4.47 15.84
CA TRP A 204 -1.94 3.91 17.10
C TRP A 204 -2.84 2.75 17.52
N VAL A 205 -2.25 1.68 18.03
CA VAL A 205 -2.97 0.53 18.60
C VAL A 205 -3.46 0.92 19.99
N LEU A 206 -4.71 1.34 20.13
CA LEU A 206 -5.28 1.81 21.41
C LEU A 206 -5.67 0.68 22.36
N ARG A 207 -5.93 -0.51 21.81
CA ARG A 207 -6.29 -1.73 22.55
C ARG A 207 -5.65 -2.91 21.85
N LEU A 208 -5.04 -3.82 22.61
CA LEU A 208 -4.43 -5.05 22.13
C LEU A 208 -4.61 -6.14 23.19
N GLU A 209 -5.53 -7.07 22.95
CA GLU A 209 -5.94 -8.06 23.95
C GLU A 209 -6.00 -9.47 23.37
N HIS A 210 -5.72 -10.46 24.21
CA HIS A 210 -5.95 -11.89 23.96
C HIS A 210 -6.76 -12.45 25.13
N ASP A 211 -7.90 -13.09 24.84
CA ASP A 211 -8.84 -13.59 25.86
C ASP A 211 -9.21 -12.56 26.94
N GLY A 212 -9.42 -11.30 26.51
CA GLY A 212 -9.76 -10.18 27.39
C GLY A 212 -8.61 -9.67 28.27
N THR A 213 -7.40 -10.21 28.12
CA THR A 213 -6.20 -9.76 28.83
C THR A 213 -5.40 -8.79 27.98
N ASP A 214 -5.05 -7.63 28.54
CA ASP A 214 -4.19 -6.64 27.90
C ASP A 214 -2.78 -7.20 27.65
N LEU A 215 -2.33 -7.09 26.40
CA LEU A 215 -1.03 -7.59 25.97
C LEU A 215 0.11 -6.56 26.11
N TYR A 216 -0.20 -5.29 26.38
CA TYR A 216 0.83 -4.25 26.53
C TYR A 216 1.89 -4.57 27.60
N PRO A 217 1.55 -5.06 28.81
CA PRO A 217 2.56 -5.43 29.80
C PRO A 217 3.51 -6.54 29.34
N ARG A 218 3.02 -7.49 28.53
CA ARG A 218 3.86 -8.54 27.94
C ARG A 218 4.76 -7.98 26.84
N LEU A 219 4.22 -7.07 26.03
CA LEU A 219 4.99 -6.36 25.00
C LEU A 219 6.13 -5.53 25.62
N ASP A 220 5.86 -4.85 26.74
CA ASP A 220 6.86 -4.08 27.48
C ASP A 220 8.01 -4.95 27.99
N ALA A 221 7.70 -6.11 28.56
CA ALA A 221 8.72 -7.06 29.02
C ALA A 221 9.63 -7.52 27.87
N LEU A 222 9.04 -7.90 26.73
CA LEU A 222 9.81 -8.30 25.53
C LEU A 222 10.69 -7.17 25.00
N ILE A 223 10.19 -5.93 25.00
CA ILE A 223 10.96 -4.75 24.59
C ILE A 223 12.10 -4.45 25.56
N ALA A 224 11.88 -4.61 26.87
CA ALA A 224 12.91 -4.38 27.88
C ALA A 224 14.10 -5.35 27.72
N GLU A 225 13.80 -6.62 27.42
CA GLU A 225 14.79 -7.70 27.27
C GLU A 225 15.54 -7.65 25.93
N ASN A 226 15.01 -6.95 24.92
CA ASN A 226 15.59 -6.93 23.58
C ASN A 226 16.05 -5.52 23.16
N GLU A 227 17.35 -5.29 23.20
CA GLU A 227 17.96 -4.03 22.75
C GLU A 227 17.65 -3.71 21.27
N GLN A 228 17.57 -4.72 20.41
CA GLN A 228 17.31 -4.51 18.98
C GLN A 228 15.90 -3.94 18.77
N LEU A 229 14.90 -4.38 19.55
CA LEU A 229 13.56 -3.78 19.53
C LEU A 229 13.61 -2.30 19.92
N ARG A 230 14.37 -1.96 20.97
CA ARG A 230 14.52 -0.57 21.43
C ARG A 230 15.22 0.34 20.42
N ARG A 231 15.95 -0.23 19.46
CA ARG A 231 16.59 0.47 18.34
C ARG A 231 15.68 0.56 17.10
N ARG A 232 14.37 0.70 17.31
CA ARG A 232 13.36 0.93 16.26
C ARG A 232 12.55 2.17 16.59
N VAL A 233 12.32 3.04 15.61
CA VAL A 233 11.52 4.26 15.80
C VAL A 233 10.14 3.94 16.36
N ARG A 234 9.45 2.91 15.83
CA ARG A 234 8.11 2.58 16.31
C ARG A 234 8.06 2.23 17.81
N VAL A 235 9.11 1.58 18.31
CA VAL A 235 9.26 1.25 19.74
C VAL A 235 9.67 2.47 20.56
N ASP A 236 10.56 3.32 20.03
CA ASP A 236 10.94 4.58 20.69
C ASP A 236 9.72 5.52 20.84
N MET A 237 8.92 5.65 19.79
CA MET A 237 7.66 6.40 19.79
C MET A 237 6.66 5.79 20.78
N TYR A 238 6.47 4.47 20.75
CA TYR A 238 5.62 3.76 21.70
C TYR A 238 5.99 4.10 23.15
N ARG A 239 7.26 3.98 23.51
CA ARG A 239 7.74 4.27 24.88
C ARG A 239 7.57 5.73 25.31
N ARG A 240 7.47 6.67 24.36
CA ARG A 240 7.23 8.10 24.63
C ARG A 240 5.75 8.44 24.72
N LEU A 241 4.92 7.80 23.91
CA LEU A 241 3.52 8.20 23.65
C LEU A 241 2.49 7.24 24.27
N GLY A 242 2.92 6.07 24.74
CA GLY A 242 2.10 5.11 25.48
C GLY A 242 1.29 4.13 24.63
N TYR A 243 1.26 4.29 23.30
CA TYR A 243 0.59 3.37 22.38
C TYR A 243 1.51 2.97 21.23
N TYR A 244 1.37 1.76 20.72
CA TYR A 244 2.23 1.25 19.64
C TYR A 244 1.78 1.83 18.29
N PRO A 245 2.69 2.44 17.49
CA PRO A 245 2.34 2.94 16.16
C PRO A 245 2.02 1.78 15.20
N THR A 246 1.03 1.97 14.33
CA THR A 246 0.60 0.94 13.39
C THR A 246 1.50 0.83 12.17
N GLU A 247 2.42 1.77 11.94
CA GLU A 247 3.26 1.82 10.75
C GLU A 247 4.73 1.46 11.04
N THR A 248 5.48 1.13 9.98
CA THR A 248 6.90 0.84 10.09
C THR A 248 7.72 2.00 10.67
N SER A 249 8.92 1.67 11.17
CA SER A 249 9.84 2.67 11.73
C SER A 249 10.28 3.70 10.69
N GLU A 250 10.39 3.28 9.44
CA GLU A 250 10.78 4.10 8.31
C GLU A 250 9.77 5.21 8.08
N HIS A 251 8.48 4.90 7.85
CA HIS A 251 7.47 5.94 7.68
C HIS A 251 7.30 6.77 8.96
N SER A 252 7.21 6.12 10.12
CA SER A 252 6.97 6.82 11.40
C SER A 252 8.04 7.89 11.69
N SER A 253 9.27 7.65 11.23
CA SER A 253 10.39 8.60 11.40
C SER A 253 10.22 9.92 10.64
N GLU A 254 9.34 9.97 9.64
CA GLU A 254 9.08 11.14 8.81
C GLU A 254 8.01 12.07 9.40
N TYR A 255 7.29 11.64 10.43
CA TYR A 255 6.15 12.38 11.01
C TYR A 255 6.52 13.34 12.15
N VAL A 256 7.70 13.17 12.74
CA VAL A 256 8.10 13.92 13.95
C VAL A 256 9.53 14.45 13.84
N PRO A 257 9.85 15.61 14.44
CA PRO A 257 11.17 16.22 14.31
C PRO A 257 12.28 15.49 15.09
N TRP A 258 11.96 14.42 15.82
CA TRP A 258 12.85 13.78 16.79
C TRP A 258 13.96 12.93 16.15
N TYR A 259 13.81 12.51 14.89
CA TYR A 259 14.62 11.42 14.34
C TYR A 259 15.51 11.88 13.17
N LEU A 260 14.94 12.05 11.97
CA LEU A 260 15.73 12.21 10.73
C LEU A 260 16.60 13.48 10.69
N HIS A 261 16.28 14.48 11.51
CA HIS A 261 17.08 15.71 11.65
C HIS A 261 18.39 15.47 12.41
N HIS A 262 18.47 14.43 13.23
CA HIS A 262 19.60 14.18 14.13
C HIS A 262 20.39 12.93 13.68
N ALA A 263 21.64 13.12 13.23
CA ALA A 263 22.47 12.00 12.76
C ALA A 263 22.69 10.92 13.82
N VAL A 264 22.82 11.31 15.09
CA VAL A 264 22.93 10.39 16.23
C VAL A 264 21.69 9.51 16.41
N GLU A 265 20.50 10.05 16.12
CA GLU A 265 19.24 9.31 16.20
C GLU A 265 19.08 8.36 15.01
N VAL A 266 19.48 8.79 13.82
CA VAL A 266 19.53 7.93 12.62
C VAL A 266 20.39 6.70 12.87
N GLU A 267 21.57 6.86 13.47
CA GLU A 267 22.47 5.75 13.81
C GLU A 267 21.91 4.88 14.94
N ARG A 268 21.46 5.51 16.04
CA ARG A 268 20.90 4.81 17.21
C ARG A 268 19.72 3.92 16.82
N LEU A 269 18.80 4.44 16.00
CA LEU A 269 17.57 3.77 15.59
C LEU A 269 17.68 3.04 14.24
N ARG A 270 18.87 3.00 13.65
CA ARG A 270 19.19 2.25 12.43
C ARG A 270 18.27 2.63 11.26
N LEU A 271 18.03 3.93 11.07
CA LEU A 271 17.10 4.42 10.06
C LEU A 271 17.70 4.31 8.65
N PRO A 272 17.04 3.59 7.72
CA PRO A 272 17.54 3.40 6.37
C PRO A 272 17.17 4.60 5.48
N ILE A 273 18.03 5.62 5.45
CA ILE A 273 17.85 6.79 4.57
C ILE A 273 17.80 6.32 3.11
N GLY A 274 16.78 6.75 2.36
CA GLY A 274 16.59 6.35 0.97
C GLY A 274 16.02 4.94 0.76
N ALA A 275 15.52 4.26 1.80
CA ALA A 275 15.01 2.89 1.70
C ALA A 275 14.04 2.66 0.55
N TYR A 276 13.18 3.64 0.26
CA TYR A 276 12.19 3.52 -0.80
C TYR A 276 12.77 3.47 -2.23
N LEU A 277 13.98 3.99 -2.44
CA LEU A 277 14.67 3.84 -3.74
C LEU A 277 14.95 2.35 -4.03
N GLY A 278 15.41 1.60 -3.03
CA GLY A 278 15.59 0.15 -3.16
C GLY A 278 14.27 -0.59 -3.38
N ILE A 279 13.20 -0.19 -2.69
CA ILE A 279 11.85 -0.76 -2.90
C ILE A 279 11.37 -0.53 -4.35
N VAL A 280 11.64 0.65 -4.92
CA VAL A 280 11.31 0.94 -6.32
C VAL A 280 12.07 0.02 -7.26
N ASP A 281 13.38 -0.15 -7.07
CA ASP A 281 14.21 -1.02 -7.90
C ASP A 281 13.76 -2.50 -7.80
N GLU A 282 13.43 -2.97 -6.59
CA GLU A 282 12.88 -4.31 -6.36
C GLU A 282 11.53 -4.51 -7.06
N ASN A 283 10.65 -3.51 -7.03
CA ASN A 283 9.35 -3.56 -7.71
C ASN A 283 9.49 -3.61 -9.23
N VAL A 284 10.44 -2.86 -9.80
CA VAL A 284 10.75 -2.91 -11.23
C VAL A 284 11.26 -4.29 -11.61
N ALA A 285 12.25 -4.81 -10.86
CA ALA A 285 12.79 -6.14 -11.11
C ALA A 285 11.74 -7.25 -10.94
N ALA A 286 10.81 -7.09 -9.99
CA ALA A 286 9.69 -8.03 -9.82
C ALA A 286 8.71 -7.98 -10.99
N TYR A 287 8.41 -6.80 -11.51
CA TYR A 287 7.62 -6.64 -12.72
C TYR A 287 8.27 -7.32 -13.93
N GLU A 288 9.57 -7.06 -14.17
CA GLU A 288 10.31 -7.66 -15.29
C GLU A 288 10.31 -9.19 -15.22
N ARG A 289 10.56 -9.77 -14.05
CA ARG A 289 10.46 -11.22 -13.84
C ARG A 289 9.08 -11.77 -14.16
N THR A 290 8.02 -11.08 -13.74
CA THR A 290 6.64 -11.50 -14.02
C THR A 290 6.33 -11.42 -15.51
N ARG A 291 6.71 -10.32 -16.18
CA ARG A 291 6.54 -10.14 -17.62
C ARG A 291 7.24 -11.27 -18.39
N ASP A 292 8.50 -11.51 -18.08
CA ASP A 292 9.32 -12.50 -18.79
C ASP A 292 8.81 -13.92 -18.56
N ALA A 293 8.35 -14.24 -17.33
CA ALA A 293 7.73 -15.53 -17.03
C ALA A 293 6.43 -15.75 -17.80
N LEU A 294 5.56 -14.74 -17.87
CA LEU A 294 4.30 -14.81 -18.62
C LEU A 294 4.55 -14.94 -20.13
N ALA A 295 5.53 -14.22 -20.67
CA ALA A 295 5.94 -14.34 -22.08
C ALA A 295 6.47 -15.74 -22.41
N ALA A 296 7.11 -16.41 -21.45
CA ALA A 296 7.61 -17.78 -21.60
C ALA A 296 6.54 -18.87 -21.34
N GLY A 297 5.30 -18.50 -21.02
CA GLY A 297 4.25 -19.47 -20.62
C GLY A 297 4.54 -20.17 -19.29
N ALA A 298 5.49 -19.65 -18.50
CA ALA A 298 5.83 -20.19 -17.19
C ALA A 298 4.79 -19.74 -16.14
N PRO A 299 4.53 -20.56 -15.12
CA PRO A 299 3.60 -20.18 -14.06
C PRO A 299 4.07 -18.88 -13.40
N SER A 300 3.22 -17.85 -13.44
CA SER A 300 3.45 -16.63 -12.67
C SER A 300 3.49 -17.00 -11.18
N THR A 301 4.66 -16.84 -10.56
CA THR A 301 4.82 -17.03 -9.11
C THR A 301 4.27 -15.81 -8.37
N SER A 302 3.02 -15.45 -8.60
CA SER A 302 2.37 -14.40 -7.83
C SER A 302 1.91 -14.99 -6.50
N ARG A 303 2.80 -14.97 -5.52
CA ARG A 303 2.38 -14.84 -4.12
C ARG A 303 1.84 -13.42 -4.01
N GLY A 304 0.54 -13.25 -3.72
CA GLY A 304 -0.04 -11.92 -3.51
C GLY A 304 0.78 -11.13 -2.48
N PRO A 305 0.73 -9.78 -2.46
CA PRO A 305 1.51 -8.97 -1.53
C PRO A 305 1.16 -9.31 -0.07
N TRP A 306 0.08 -10.06 0.13
CA TRP A 306 -0.41 -10.55 1.42
C TRP A 306 0.01 -11.95 1.82
N SER A 307 0.57 -12.72 0.90
CA SER A 307 0.96 -14.13 1.14
C SER A 307 2.45 -14.31 1.43
N THR A 308 3.20 -13.22 1.41
CA THR A 308 4.60 -13.21 1.83
C THR A 308 4.71 -12.23 2.97
N PRO A 309 5.05 -12.68 4.20
CA PRO A 309 5.56 -11.76 5.19
C PRO A 309 6.73 -11.03 4.49
N ARG A 310 6.66 -9.70 4.32
CA ARG A 310 7.82 -8.94 3.85
C ARG A 310 8.98 -9.42 4.69
N ARG A 311 9.95 -10.11 4.06
CA ARG A 311 11.24 -10.39 4.67
C ARG A 311 12.00 -9.07 4.65
N SER A 312 11.47 -8.07 5.34
CA SER A 312 12.34 -7.00 5.78
C SER A 312 13.28 -7.67 6.78
N SER A 313 14.57 -7.40 6.69
CA SER A 313 15.59 -7.66 7.74
C SER A 313 15.31 -6.86 9.03
N THR A 314 14.03 -6.54 9.25
CA THR A 314 13.48 -5.41 9.96
C THR A 314 12.25 -5.85 10.78
N ARG A 315 11.85 -7.13 10.68
CA ARG A 315 10.81 -7.74 11.52
C ARG A 315 11.06 -7.50 13.00
N TRP A 316 12.33 -7.50 13.45
CA TRP A 316 12.78 -7.04 14.78
C TRP A 316 14.13 -6.32 14.70
#